data_AF-A0A2N9EL32-F1
#
_entry.id   AF-A0A2N9EL32-F1
#
_cell.length_a   1.000
_cell.length_b   1.000
_cell.length_c   1.000
_cell.angle_alpha   90.00
_cell.angle_beta   90.00
_cell.angle_gamma   90.00
#
_symmetry.space_group_name_H-M   'P 1'
#
loop_
_entity.id
_entity.type
_entity.pdbx_description
1 polymer ?
#
loop_
_entity_poly.entity_id
_entity_poly.type
_entity_poly.pdbx_seq_one_letter_code
_entity_poly.pdbx_strand_id
1 'polypeptide(L)'
;MSSLRNAISRRAHKERAQPNSRRKFGILEKHKDYVERAQAFHKKEDTLVKLREKAAFRNPDEFYFRMIKTRTVNGVHKLENEANKYTPEELMLMKTQDMGYILQKLQSEKKVDGCFYCKTYG
;
A
#
# COMPACT_ATOMS: atom_id res chain seq x y z
N MET A 1 -5.48 49.15 2.06
CA MET A 1 -5.14 49.43 3.48
C MET A 1 -6.36 49.15 4.35
N SER A 2 -6.39 48.03 5.08
CA SER A 2 -7.50 47.70 5.99
C SER A 2 -7.23 48.30 7.37
N SER A 3 -7.82 49.45 7.69
CA SER A 3 -7.33 50.32 8.77
C SER A 3 -7.77 49.96 10.20
N LEU A 4 -8.91 49.31 10.46
CA LEU A 4 -9.29 48.91 11.84
C LEU A 4 -10.06 47.58 11.94
N ARG A 5 -10.38 46.96 10.79
CA ARG A 5 -11.23 45.74 10.70
C ARG A 5 -10.57 44.44 11.18
N ASN A 6 -9.26 44.46 11.40
CA ASN A 6 -8.45 43.32 11.85
C ASN A 6 -7.99 43.47 13.32
N ALA A 7 -8.24 44.61 13.97
CA ALA A 7 -7.84 44.86 15.36
C ALA A 7 -8.75 44.15 16.38
N ILE A 8 -9.98 43.80 15.99
CA ILE A 8 -10.95 43.07 16.81
C ILE A 8 -11.07 41.65 16.25
N SER A 9 -10.75 40.65 17.09
CA SER A 9 -10.92 39.23 16.73
C SER A 9 -12.40 38.92 16.49
N ARG A 10 -12.72 38.37 15.31
CA ARG A 10 -14.09 37.96 14.97
C ARG A 10 -14.33 36.54 15.44
N ARG A 11 -15.55 36.28 15.93
CA ARG A 11 -15.96 34.93 16.32
C ARG A 11 -15.95 33.99 15.10
N ALA A 12 -15.27 32.86 15.23
CA ALA A 12 -15.33 31.80 14.23
C ALA A 12 -16.73 31.15 14.24
N HIS A 13 -17.33 31.00 13.05
CA HIS A 13 -18.56 30.25 12.88
C HIS A 13 -18.26 28.75 12.86
N LYS A 14 -18.88 27.99 13.77
CA LYS A 14 -18.74 26.53 13.83
C LYS A 14 -19.62 25.87 12.76
N GLU A 15 -19.11 24.81 12.15
CA GLU A 15 -19.87 24.02 11.19
C GLU A 15 -20.88 23.08 11.88
N ARG A 16 -21.97 22.76 11.18
CA ARG A 16 -22.98 21.81 11.68
C ARG A 16 -22.61 20.37 11.35
N ALA A 17 -22.85 19.47 12.29
CA ALA A 17 -22.72 18.02 12.12
C ALA A 17 -23.86 17.41 11.27
N GLN A 18 -23.70 16.15 10.86
CA GLN A 18 -24.74 15.35 10.20
C GLN A 18 -25.90 15.07 11.19
N PRO A 19 -27.18 15.20 10.79
CA PRO A 19 -28.33 14.81 11.62
C PRO A 19 -28.26 13.35 12.08
N ASN A 20 -28.72 13.10 13.32
CA ASN A 20 -28.65 11.79 13.95
C ASN A 20 -29.33 10.68 13.13
N SER A 21 -30.48 10.96 12.52
CA SER A 21 -31.22 10.02 11.66
C SER A 21 -30.44 9.58 10.42
N ARG A 22 -29.45 10.37 9.97
CA ARG A 22 -28.66 10.14 8.77
C ARG A 22 -27.21 9.75 9.05
N ARG A 23 -26.85 9.50 10.31
CA ARG A 23 -25.48 9.09 10.70
C ARG A 23 -24.99 7.83 9.97
N LYS A 24 -25.91 6.95 9.54
CA LYS A 24 -25.58 5.74 8.76
C LYS A 24 -24.84 6.02 7.43
N PHE A 25 -24.98 7.23 6.88
CA PHE A 25 -24.34 7.62 5.61
C PHE A 25 -22.95 8.23 5.80
N GLY A 26 -22.43 8.26 7.03
CA GLY A 26 -21.13 8.84 7.35
C GLY A 26 -21.17 10.37 7.49
N ILE A 27 -20.02 10.99 7.25
CA ILE A 27 -19.82 12.43 7.42
C ILE A 27 -20.66 13.24 6.41
N LEU A 28 -21.18 14.39 6.85
CA LEU A 28 -21.85 15.34 5.95
C LEU A 28 -20.81 16.17 5.22
N GLU A 29 -20.52 15.79 3.99
CA GLU A 29 -19.59 16.50 3.09
C GLU A 29 -19.94 18.00 3.03
N LYS A 30 -18.92 18.84 3.20
CA LYS A 30 -19.01 20.30 3.04
C LYS A 30 -18.35 20.73 1.75
N HIS A 31 -18.49 22.01 1.42
CA HIS A 31 -17.91 22.56 0.19
C HIS A 31 -16.40 22.33 0.09
N LYS A 32 -15.67 22.41 1.21
CA LYS A 32 -14.24 22.12 1.24
C LYS A 32 -13.94 20.67 0.79
N ASP A 33 -14.63 19.71 1.38
CA ASP A 33 -14.47 18.29 1.06
C ASP A 33 -14.85 18.01 -0.42
N TYR A 34 -15.90 18.66 -0.91
CA TYR A 34 -16.31 18.61 -2.31
C TYR A 34 -15.23 19.11 -3.25
N VAL A 35 -14.60 20.25 -2.93
CA VAL A 35 -13.52 20.81 -3.75
C VAL A 35 -12.34 19.84 -3.80
N GLU A 36 -11.93 19.27 -2.66
CA GLU A 36 -10.85 18.27 -2.62
C GLU A 36 -11.19 17.03 -3.45
N ARG A 37 -12.42 16.52 -3.34
CA ARG A 37 -12.92 15.38 -4.12
C ARG A 37 -12.96 15.67 -5.61
N ALA A 38 -13.48 16.83 -6.02
CA ALA A 38 -13.57 17.25 -7.42
C ALA A 38 -12.18 17.41 -8.04
N GLN A 39 -11.24 18.03 -7.32
CA GLN A 39 -9.86 18.14 -7.76
C GLN A 39 -9.19 16.76 -7.94
N ALA A 40 -9.41 15.84 -7.00
CA ALA A 40 -8.90 14.47 -7.11
C ALA A 40 -9.50 13.72 -8.31
N PHE A 41 -10.78 13.93 -8.60
CA PHE A 41 -11.47 13.33 -9.74
C PHE A 41 -10.91 13.85 -11.07
N HIS A 42 -10.82 15.18 -11.25
CA HIS A 42 -10.29 15.76 -12.48
C HIS A 42 -8.83 15.40 -12.73
N LYS A 43 -8.00 15.35 -11.68
CA LYS A 43 -6.63 14.82 -11.81
C LYS A 43 -6.60 13.40 -12.39
N LYS A 44 -7.52 12.53 -11.95
CA LYS A 44 -7.62 11.16 -12.48
C LYS A 44 -8.11 11.16 -13.93
N GLU A 45 -9.13 11.95 -14.26
CA GLU A 45 -9.58 12.11 -15.65
C GLU A 45 -8.44 12.57 -16.58
N ASP A 46 -7.72 13.62 -16.20
CA ASP A 46 -6.61 14.16 -17.00
C ASP A 46 -5.53 13.11 -17.24
N THR A 47 -5.21 12.31 -16.21
CA THR A 47 -4.24 11.21 -16.38
C THR A 47 -4.75 10.14 -17.33
N LEU A 48 -6.04 9.79 -17.28
CA LEU A 48 -6.64 8.80 -18.18
C LEU A 48 -6.68 9.30 -19.63
N VAL A 49 -7.00 10.58 -19.86
CA VAL A 49 -6.97 11.19 -21.20
C VAL A 49 -5.58 11.10 -21.78
N LYS A 50 -4.54 11.50 -21.04
CA LYS A 50 -3.14 11.40 -21.49
C LYS A 50 -2.70 9.97 -21.77
N LEU A 51 -3.14 9.00 -20.97
CA LEU A 51 -2.83 7.58 -21.20
C LEU A 51 -3.53 7.05 -22.47
N ARG A 52 -4.76 7.48 -22.73
CA ARG A 52 -5.49 7.13 -23.97
C ARG A 52 -4.82 7.72 -25.20
N GLU A 53 -4.40 8.98 -25.15
CA GLU A 53 -3.66 9.62 -26.23
C GLU A 53 -2.34 8.89 -26.51
N LYS A 54 -1.55 8.60 -25.47
CA LYS A 54 -0.31 7.82 -25.61
C LYS A 54 -0.55 6.43 -26.22
N ALA A 55 -1.64 5.77 -25.84
CA ALA A 55 -2.01 4.47 -26.41
C ALA A 55 -2.41 4.59 -27.90
N ALA A 56 -3.12 5.65 -28.27
CA ALA A 56 -3.54 5.91 -29.64
C ALA A 56 -2.37 6.27 -30.57
N PHE A 57 -1.39 7.03 -30.08
CA PHE A 57 -0.20 7.43 -30.83
C PHE A 57 0.98 6.46 -30.69
N ARG A 58 0.75 5.23 -30.19
CA ARG A 58 1.79 4.22 -30.04
C ARG A 58 2.33 3.79 -31.42
N ASN A 59 3.65 3.78 -31.57
CA ASN A 59 4.29 3.20 -32.75
C ASN A 59 4.32 1.66 -32.63
N PRO A 60 3.72 0.89 -33.55
CA PRO A 60 3.75 -0.58 -33.49
C PRO A 60 5.17 -1.16 -33.59
N ASP A 61 6.09 -0.45 -34.24
CA ASP A 61 7.47 -0.90 -34.47
C ASP A 61 8.46 -0.42 -33.39
N GLU A 62 7.96 0.19 -32.30
CA GLU A 62 8.83 0.65 -31.22
C GLU A 62 9.53 -0.52 -30.51
N PHE A 63 10.84 -0.39 -30.31
CA PHE A 63 11.65 -1.38 -29.61
C PHE A 63 12.50 -0.73 -28.53
N TYR A 64 12.37 -1.27 -27.30
CA TYR A 64 13.23 -0.93 -26.17
C TYR A 64 13.97 -2.19 -25.70
N PHE A 65 15.26 -2.08 -25.38
CA PHE A 65 16.06 -3.23 -24.92
C PHE A 65 15.48 -3.97 -23.69
N ARG A 66 14.69 -3.28 -22.86
CA ARG A 66 13.99 -3.90 -21.72
C ARG A 66 12.90 -4.89 -22.13
N MET A 67 12.38 -4.82 -23.35
CA MET A 67 11.40 -5.76 -23.89
C MET A 67 12.00 -7.17 -24.08
N ILE A 68 13.33 -7.31 -24.14
CA ILE A 68 13.99 -8.62 -24.20
C ILE A 68 13.84 -9.37 -22.86
N LYS A 69 13.92 -8.64 -21.74
CA LYS A 69 13.89 -9.22 -20.38
C LYS A 69 12.48 -9.26 -19.78
N THR A 70 11.54 -8.48 -20.30
CA THR A 70 10.21 -8.33 -19.72
C THR A 70 9.15 -8.86 -20.67
N ARG A 71 8.10 -9.47 -20.10
CA ARG A 71 7.02 -10.10 -20.88
C ARG A 71 5.67 -9.49 -20.55
N THR A 72 4.82 -9.38 -21.56
CA THR A 72 3.42 -9.00 -21.40
C THR A 72 2.59 -10.28 -21.30
N VAL A 73 1.84 -10.45 -20.20
CA VAL A 73 0.96 -11.60 -20.01
C VAL A 73 -0.48 -11.09 -19.90
N ASN A 74 -1.36 -11.55 -20.80
CA ASN A 74 -2.75 -11.10 -20.89
C ASN A 74 -2.89 -9.58 -21.02
N GLY A 75 -2.00 -8.94 -21.79
CA GLY A 75 -2.01 -7.49 -22.01
C GLY A 75 -1.46 -6.65 -20.86
N VAL A 76 -1.03 -7.25 -19.74
CA VAL A 76 -0.40 -6.54 -18.61
C VAL A 76 1.10 -6.80 -18.62
N HIS A 77 1.88 -5.72 -18.57
CA HIS A 77 3.34 -5.82 -18.41
C HIS A 77 3.66 -6.42 -17.05
N LYS A 78 4.34 -7.58 -17.05
CA LYS A 78 4.84 -8.20 -15.84
C LYS A 78 6.35 -8.04 -15.80
N LEU A 79 6.84 -7.46 -14.72
CA LEU A 79 8.24 -7.57 -14.36
C LEU A 79 8.56 -9.06 -14.14
N GLU A 80 9.79 -9.44 -14.45
CA GLU A 80 10.27 -10.78 -14.19
C GLU A 80 10.16 -11.06 -12.69
N ASN A 81 9.37 -12.07 -12.31
CA ASN A 81 9.26 -12.45 -10.91
C ASN A 81 10.61 -13.01 -10.47
N GLU A 82 11.22 -12.46 -9.42
CA GLU A 82 12.44 -12.99 -8.81
C GLU A 82 12.27 -14.40 -8.17
N ALA A 83 11.11 -15.03 -8.35
CA ALA A 83 10.73 -16.30 -7.73
C ALA A 83 11.63 -17.48 -8.14
N ASN A 84 12.30 -17.40 -9.31
CA ASN A 84 13.25 -18.42 -9.78
C ASN A 84 14.70 -17.93 -9.70
N LYS A 85 15.03 -17.09 -8.70
CA LYS A 85 16.41 -16.62 -8.52
C LYS A 85 17.37 -17.74 -8.10
N TYR A 86 16.87 -18.74 -7.39
CA TYR A 86 17.71 -19.75 -6.75
C TYR A 86 17.80 -21.04 -7.56
N THR A 87 19.00 -21.62 -7.59
CA THR A 87 19.22 -22.96 -8.15
C THR A 87 18.62 -24.02 -7.23
N PRO A 88 18.37 -25.25 -7.74
CA PRO A 88 17.90 -26.35 -6.89
C PRO A 88 18.82 -26.64 -5.70
N GLU A 89 20.13 -26.45 -5.87
CA GLU A 89 21.15 -26.66 -4.83
C GLU A 89 21.05 -25.59 -3.74
N GLU A 90 20.90 -24.32 -4.12
CA GLU A 90 20.70 -23.22 -3.17
C GLU A 90 19.40 -23.40 -2.38
N LEU A 91 18.32 -23.83 -3.04
CA LEU A 91 17.06 -24.16 -2.38
C LEU A 91 17.20 -25.31 -1.39
N MET A 92 17.98 -26.34 -1.73
CA MET A 92 18.24 -27.46 -0.83
C MET A 92 19.06 -27.05 0.39
N LEU A 93 20.04 -26.17 0.20
CA LEU A 93 20.82 -25.60 1.30
C LEU A 93 19.95 -24.78 2.25
N MET A 94 19.09 -23.90 1.73
CA MET A 94 18.16 -23.10 2.54
C MET A 94 17.20 -23.99 3.35
N LYS A 95 16.61 -25.02 2.71
CA LYS A 95 15.74 -25.98 3.41
C LYS A 95 16.47 -26.70 4.54
N THR A 96 17.73 -27.08 4.32
CA THR A 96 18.56 -27.71 5.36
C THR A 96 18.81 -26.77 6.54
N GLN A 97 19.10 -25.50 6.26
CA GLN A 97 19.29 -24.48 7.30
C GLN A 97 18.00 -24.26 8.11
N ASP A 98 16.85 -24.15 7.44
CA ASP A 98 15.54 -23.99 8.08
C ASP A 98 15.21 -25.18 8.98
N MET A 99 15.46 -26.40 8.51
CA MET A 99 15.28 -27.62 9.32
C MET A 99 16.17 -27.59 10.58
N GLY A 100 17.43 -27.20 10.44
CA GLY A 100 18.35 -27.05 11.57
C GLY A 100 17.85 -26.02 12.59
N TYR A 101 17.37 -24.88 12.12
CA TYR A 101 16.81 -23.82 12.97
C TYR A 101 15.57 -24.29 13.74
N ILE A 102 14.62 -24.94 13.06
CA ILE A 102 13.40 -25.47 13.68
C ILE A 102 13.76 -26.50 14.77
N LEU A 103 14.69 -27.41 14.48
CA LEU A 103 15.15 -28.40 15.47
C LEU A 103 15.80 -27.73 16.69
N GLN A 104 16.65 -26.74 16.48
CA GLN A 104 17.26 -25.97 17.57
C GLN A 104 16.20 -25.24 18.41
N LYS A 105 15.21 -24.63 17.77
CA LYS A 105 14.11 -23.95 18.45
C LYS A 105 13.27 -24.90 19.29
N LEU A 106 12.87 -26.04 18.74
CA LEU A 106 12.13 -27.07 19.48
C LEU A 106 12.91 -27.58 20.71
N GLN A 107 14.23 -27.77 20.59
CA GLN A 107 15.05 -28.16 21.72
C GLN A 107 15.13 -27.07 22.79
N SER A 108 15.19 -25.80 22.39
CA SER A 108 15.20 -24.68 23.32
C SER A 108 13.89 -24.55 24.10
N GLU A 109 12.74 -24.68 23.41
CA GLU A 109 11.41 -24.63 24.03
C GLU A 109 11.20 -25.78 25.02
N LYS A 110 11.55 -27.01 24.64
CA LYS A 110 11.48 -28.17 25.55
C LYS A 110 12.32 -28.01 26.82
N LYS A 111 13.48 -27.35 26.73
CA LYS A 111 14.32 -27.04 27.91
C LYS A 111 13.68 -25.97 28.81
N VAL A 112 12.98 -24.99 28.23
CA VAL A 112 12.24 -23.98 29.00
C VAL A 112 11.07 -24.63 29.76
N ASP A 113 10.30 -25.51 29.11
CA ASP A 113 9.19 -26.23 29.74
C ASP A 113 9.67 -27.18 30.84
N GLY A 114 10.77 -27.90 30.61
CA GLY A 114 11.41 -28.75 31.62
C GLY A 114 11.98 -27.96 32.81
N CYS A 115 12.36 -26.70 32.63
CA CYS A 115 12.82 -25.83 33.71
C CYS A 115 11.67 -25.23 34.52
N PHE A 116 10.49 -25.06 33.92
CA PHE A 116 9.30 -24.54 34.61
C PHE A 116 8.74 -25.56 35.61
N TYR A 117 8.72 -26.85 35.26
CA TYR A 117 8.27 -27.92 36.16
C TYR A 117 9.26 -28.27 37.29
N CYS A 118 10.52 -27.86 37.18
CA CYS A 118 11.55 -28.11 38.21
C CYS A 118 11.61 -27.03 39.30
N LYS A 119 10.85 -25.93 39.17
CA LYS A 119 10.80 -24.83 40.16
C LYS A 119 9.57 -24.85 41.07
N THR A 120 8.67 -25.81 40.93
CA THR A 120 7.45 -25.92 41.76
C THR A 120 7.48 -27.06 42.77
N TYR A 121 8.57 -27.82 42.86
CA TYR A 121 8.80 -28.82 43.90
C TYR A 121 10.22 -28.70 44.44
N GLY A 122 10.43 -27.72 45.31
CA GLY A 122 11.65 -27.49 46.08
C GLY A 122 11.32 -26.63 47.28
#